data_AF-A0A917NS57-F1
#
_entry.id   AF-A0A917NS57-F1
#
_cell.length_a   1.000
_cell.length_b   1.000
_cell.length_c   1.000
_cell.angle_alpha   90.00
_cell.angle_beta   90.00
_cell.angle_gamma   90.00
#
_symmetry.space_group_name_H-M   'P 1'
#
loop_
_entity.id
_entity.type
_entity.pdbx_description
1 polymer ?
#
loop_
_entity_poly.entity_id
_entity_poly.type
_entity_poly.pdbx_seq_one_letter_code
_entity_poly.pdbx_strand_id
1 'polypeptide(L)'
;MQHNRDDVIQPLALALQGGGSFGAFTWGVLDRLLAEAALPIAAISGASAGAVNAVLLADGMLAGGPEEARARLARFWRLLSDRSGMAGLPVLGSVLAMAELPMAPFGIAMHGPDLLKELLGDLVDFKRLRAERPLSC
;
A
#
# COMPACT_ATOMS: atom_id res chain seq x y z
N MET A 1 17.92 -36.33 11.61
CA MET A 1 17.78 -35.90 10.19
C MET A 1 17.99 -34.40 10.14
N GLN A 2 19.25 -33.96 10.07
CA GLN A 2 19.60 -32.54 9.91
C GLN A 2 19.50 -32.22 8.42
N HIS A 3 18.52 -31.41 8.05
CA HIS A 3 18.42 -30.91 6.69
C HIS A 3 19.42 -29.75 6.55
N ASN A 4 20.61 -30.08 6.04
CA ASN A 4 21.55 -29.13 5.47
C ASN A 4 20.88 -28.51 4.23
N ARG A 5 20.12 -27.42 4.44
CA ARG A 5 19.86 -26.48 3.35
C ARG A 5 21.10 -25.62 3.30
N ASP A 6 21.90 -25.79 2.25
CA ASP A 6 22.77 -24.71 1.80
C ASP A 6 21.91 -23.42 1.81
N ASP A 7 22.49 -22.30 2.24
CA ASP A 7 21.82 -21.05 2.62
C ASP A 7 21.13 -20.34 1.43
N VAL A 8 20.19 -21.04 0.78
CA VAL A 8 19.45 -20.57 -0.38
C VAL A 8 18.34 -19.67 0.14
N ILE A 9 18.59 -18.37 0.04
CA ILE A 9 17.58 -17.34 0.30
C ILE A 9 16.36 -17.61 -0.60
N GLN A 10 15.22 -17.92 0.02
CA GLN A 10 13.95 -18.12 -0.68
C GLN A 10 13.20 -16.79 -0.73
N PRO A 11 12.96 -16.21 -1.91
CA PRO A 11 12.26 -14.94 -2.01
C PRO A 11 10.76 -15.07 -1.72
N LEU A 12 10.18 -14.00 -1.19
CA LEU A 12 8.79 -13.91 -0.79
C LEU A 12 7.91 -13.42 -1.95
N ALA A 13 6.74 -14.03 -2.09
CA ALA A 13 5.62 -13.50 -2.88
C ALA A 13 4.54 -12.99 -1.92
N LEU A 14 4.20 -11.70 -2.01
CA LEU A 14 3.27 -11.04 -1.12
C LEU A 14 1.90 -10.83 -1.78
N ALA A 15 0.83 -11.18 -1.08
CA ALA A 15 -0.54 -10.88 -1.49
C ALA A 15 -1.19 -9.99 -0.42
N LEU A 16 -1.41 -8.72 -0.75
CA LEU A 16 -1.85 -7.71 0.20
C LEU A 16 -3.37 -7.54 0.15
N GLN A 17 -4.02 -7.91 1.23
CA GLN A 17 -5.46 -7.71 1.40
C GLN A 17 -5.81 -6.21 1.44
N GLY A 18 -7.02 -5.87 1.03
CA GLY A 18 -7.63 -4.57 1.30
C GLY A 18 -8.08 -4.40 2.75
N GLY A 19 -8.39 -3.17 3.15
CA GLY A 19 -8.88 -2.88 4.50
C GLY A 19 -8.97 -1.40 4.89
N GLY A 20 -9.02 -0.48 3.92
CA GLY A 20 -9.04 0.96 4.20
C GLY A 20 -7.85 1.41 5.06
N SER A 21 -8.11 2.05 6.20
CA SER A 21 -7.07 2.50 7.14
C SER A 21 -6.25 1.36 7.74
N PHE A 22 -6.76 0.11 7.75
CA PHE A 22 -5.96 -1.05 8.18
C PHE A 22 -4.73 -1.30 7.27
N GLY A 23 -4.70 -0.72 6.06
CA GLY A 23 -3.51 -0.74 5.21
C GLY A 23 -2.28 -0.10 5.86
N ALA A 24 -2.44 0.78 6.86
CA ALA A 24 -1.32 1.35 7.60
C ALA A 24 -0.58 0.29 8.45
N PHE A 25 -1.30 -0.72 8.95
CA PHE A 25 -0.69 -1.86 9.62
C PHE A 25 0.12 -2.70 8.63
N THR A 26 -0.43 -2.95 7.44
CA THR A 26 0.31 -3.62 6.36
C THR A 26 1.57 -2.84 5.99
N TRP A 27 1.53 -1.51 5.94
CA TRP A 27 2.74 -0.70 5.75
C TRP A 27 3.80 -0.97 6.82
N GLY A 28 3.44 -0.98 8.11
CA GLY A 28 4.40 -1.30 9.17
C GLY A 28 5.06 -2.67 9.00
N VAL A 29 4.30 -3.68 8.53
CA VAL A 29 4.85 -5.01 8.20
C VAL A 29 5.81 -4.93 7.02
N LEU A 30 5.42 -4.23 5.93
CA LEU A 30 6.27 -4.05 4.76
C LEU A 30 7.56 -3.30 5.10
N ASP A 31 7.51 -2.29 5.96
CA ASP A 31 8.70 -1.55 6.42
C ASP A 31 9.71 -2.48 7.10
N ARG A 32 9.22 -3.36 7.99
CA ARG A 32 10.08 -4.36 8.66
C ARG A 32 10.63 -5.40 7.70
N LEU A 33 9.82 -5.87 6.74
CA LEU A 33 10.25 -6.85 5.73
C LEU A 33 11.31 -6.27 4.80
N LEU A 34 11.14 -5.02 4.34
CA LEU A 34 12.10 -4.34 3.46
C LEU A 34 13.45 -4.08 4.16
N ALA A 35 13.47 -3.97 5.48
CA ALA A 35 14.70 -3.88 6.26
C ALA A 35 15.45 -5.23 6.40
N GLU A 36 14.84 -6.35 6.02
CA GLU A 36 15.40 -7.69 6.16
C GLU A 36 16.02 -8.20 4.85
N ALA A 37 17.35 -8.09 4.71
CA ALA A 37 18.05 -8.52 3.50
C ALA A 37 17.92 -10.05 3.23
N ALA A 38 17.67 -10.85 4.28
CA ALA A 38 17.44 -12.28 4.16
C ALA A 38 16.04 -12.65 3.62
N LEU A 39 15.14 -11.67 3.42
CA LEU A 39 13.77 -11.87 2.95
C LEU A 39 13.47 -11.04 1.68
N PRO A 40 14.16 -11.28 0.56
CA PRO A 40 13.92 -10.55 -0.68
C PRO A 40 12.50 -10.78 -1.19
N ILE A 41 11.86 -9.73 -1.72
CA ILE A 41 10.50 -9.80 -2.27
C ILE A 41 10.62 -10.01 -3.79
N ALA A 42 10.14 -11.15 -4.29
CA ALA A 42 10.13 -11.46 -5.73
C ALA A 42 8.83 -11.03 -6.42
N ALA A 43 7.71 -10.99 -5.69
CA ALA A 43 6.43 -10.64 -6.26
C ALA A 43 5.53 -9.95 -5.24
N ILE A 44 4.66 -9.07 -5.73
CA ILE A 44 3.65 -8.40 -4.92
C ILE A 44 2.35 -8.25 -5.71
N SER A 45 1.22 -8.53 -5.07
CA SER A 45 -0.12 -8.20 -5.55
C SER A 45 -0.92 -7.58 -4.42
N GLY A 46 -1.99 -6.86 -4.74
CA GLY A 46 -2.85 -6.31 -3.70
C GLY A 46 -4.18 -5.77 -4.23
N ALA A 47 -5.15 -5.63 -3.34
CA ALA A 47 -6.47 -5.08 -3.63
C ALA A 47 -6.82 -3.91 -2.71
N SER A 48 -7.51 -2.87 -3.21
CA SER A 48 -7.89 -1.67 -2.43
C SER A 48 -6.66 -1.03 -1.76
N ALA A 49 -6.67 -0.82 -0.43
CA ALA A 49 -5.51 -0.32 0.31
C ALA A 49 -4.25 -1.20 0.16
N GLY A 50 -4.41 -2.50 -0.09
CA GLY A 50 -3.31 -3.40 -0.42
C GLY A 50 -2.70 -3.08 -1.79
N ALA A 51 -3.49 -2.66 -2.78
CA ALA A 51 -2.99 -2.23 -4.08
C ALA A 51 -2.17 -0.93 -3.98
N VAL A 52 -2.58 -0.01 -3.09
CA VAL A 52 -1.84 1.22 -2.77
C VAL A 52 -0.46 0.90 -2.21
N ASN A 53 -0.39 0.00 -1.22
CA ASN A 53 0.89 -0.43 -0.66
C ASN A 53 1.74 -1.17 -1.72
N ALA A 54 1.13 -2.03 -2.54
CA ALA A 54 1.83 -2.76 -3.58
C ALA A 54 2.48 -1.84 -4.62
N VAL A 55 1.75 -0.81 -5.09
CA VAL A 55 2.25 0.10 -6.11
C VAL A 55 3.36 1.01 -5.57
N LEU A 56 3.24 1.50 -4.33
CA LEU A 56 4.26 2.33 -3.69
C LEU A 56 5.54 1.54 -3.43
N LEU A 57 5.41 0.29 -2.96
CA LEU A 57 6.55 -0.60 -2.77
C LEU A 57 7.23 -0.87 -4.11
N ALA A 58 6.48 -1.29 -5.12
CA ALA A 58 7.04 -1.63 -6.43
C ALA A 58 7.75 -0.45 -7.10
N ASP A 59 7.15 0.75 -7.08
CA ASP A 59 7.77 1.94 -7.65
C ASP A 59 8.99 2.42 -6.84
N GLY A 60 8.96 2.30 -5.52
CA GLY A 60 10.13 2.61 -4.69
C GLY A 60 11.29 1.64 -4.90
N MET A 61 10.99 0.35 -5.08
CA MET A 61 11.99 -0.65 -5.44
C MET A 61 12.69 -0.31 -6.77
N LEU A 62 11.94 0.15 -7.78
CA LEU A 62 12.51 0.65 -9.05
C LEU A 62 13.32 1.93 -8.86
N ALA A 63 12.83 2.85 -8.04
CA ALA A 63 13.42 4.17 -7.89
C ALA A 63 14.76 4.15 -7.14
N GLY A 64 14.90 3.28 -6.15
CA GLY A 64 16.07 3.28 -5.26
C GLY A 64 16.17 2.09 -4.32
N GLY A 65 15.48 0.99 -4.61
CA GLY A 65 15.53 -0.22 -3.79
C GLY A 65 14.75 -0.13 -2.48
N PRO A 66 15.06 -0.99 -1.49
CA PRO A 66 14.26 -1.15 -0.28
C PRO A 66 14.06 0.13 0.54
N GLU A 67 15.10 0.94 0.69
CA GLU A 67 15.02 2.18 1.48
C GLU A 67 14.10 3.23 0.83
N GLU A 68 14.11 3.34 -0.49
CA GLU A 68 13.21 4.23 -1.23
C GLU A 68 11.75 3.72 -1.20
N ALA A 69 11.55 2.40 -1.25
CA ALA A 69 10.23 1.79 -1.04
C ALA A 69 9.66 2.11 0.36
N ARG A 70 10.49 1.99 1.40
CA ARG A 70 10.11 2.36 2.78
C ARG A 70 9.77 3.84 2.89
N ALA A 71 10.59 4.71 2.30
CA ALA A 71 10.38 6.16 2.31
C ALA A 71 9.05 6.54 1.63
N ARG A 72 8.71 5.95 0.49
CA ARG A 72 7.45 6.22 -0.23
C ARG A 72 6.22 5.75 0.52
N LEU A 73 6.26 4.53 1.07
CA LEU A 73 5.19 4.02 1.92
C LEU A 73 4.96 4.95 3.13
N ALA A 74 6.04 5.34 3.82
CA ALA A 74 5.96 6.25 4.95
C ALA A 74 5.41 7.63 4.57
N ARG A 75 5.83 8.16 3.43
CA ARG A 75 5.36 9.45 2.92
C ARG A 75 3.87 9.41 2.59
N PHE A 76 3.39 8.37 1.92
CA PHE A 76 1.98 8.22 1.60
C PHE A 76 1.12 8.19 2.88
N TRP A 77 1.42 7.31 3.82
CA TRP A 77 0.59 7.14 5.02
C TRP A 77 0.61 8.36 5.94
N ARG A 78 1.74 9.06 6.03
CA ARG A 78 1.81 10.35 6.75
C ARG A 78 1.00 11.43 6.06
N LEU A 79 1.17 11.61 4.74
CA LEU A 79 0.39 12.61 3.99
C LEU A 79 -1.12 12.31 4.02
N LEU A 80 -1.50 11.03 3.93
CA LEU A 80 -2.89 10.62 4.06
C LEU A 80 -3.43 10.96 5.46
N SER A 81 -2.68 10.68 6.52
CA SER A 81 -3.04 11.04 7.90
C SER A 81 -3.17 12.55 8.09
N ASP A 82 -2.19 13.32 7.64
CA ASP A 82 -2.16 14.78 7.78
C ASP A 82 -3.32 15.44 7.02
N ARG A 83 -3.59 14.98 5.79
CA ARG A 83 -4.64 15.54 4.93
C ARG A 83 -6.05 15.01 5.25
N SER A 84 -6.15 13.85 5.92
CA SER A 84 -7.42 13.34 6.44
C SER A 84 -7.79 13.91 7.82
N GLY A 85 -6.82 14.50 8.54
CA GLY A 85 -6.98 15.07 9.89
C GLY A 85 -7.96 16.24 10.04
N MET A 86 -8.52 16.76 8.94
CA MET A 86 -9.61 17.75 8.95
C MET A 86 -11.01 17.15 8.67
N ALA A 87 -11.09 15.85 8.39
CA ALA A 87 -12.33 15.12 8.16
C ALA A 87 -12.63 14.16 9.34
N GLY A 88 -12.35 14.60 10.58
CA GLY A 88 -12.62 13.85 11.82
C GLY A 88 -14.03 14.03 12.41
N LEU A 89 -14.78 15.06 11.98
CA LEU A 89 -16.19 15.24 12.34
C LEU A 89 -17.23 14.36 11.58
N PRO A 90 -16.98 13.78 10.38
CA PRO A 90 -17.97 13.01 9.64
C PRO A 90 -17.93 11.50 9.90
N VAL A 91 -17.01 10.93 10.69
CA VAL A 91 -16.99 9.46 10.93
C VAL A 91 -18.30 8.99 11.58
N LEU A 92 -18.84 9.76 12.52
CA LEU A 92 -20.13 9.46 13.14
C LEU A 92 -21.29 9.55 12.12
N GLY A 93 -21.25 10.56 11.24
CA GLY A 93 -22.23 10.74 10.16
C GLY A 93 -22.19 9.62 9.13
N SER A 94 -20.99 9.13 8.79
CA SER A 94 -20.79 8.01 7.86
C SER A 94 -21.30 6.68 8.44
N VAL A 95 -21.10 6.44 9.73
CA VAL A 95 -21.62 5.23 10.42
C VAL A 95 -23.14 5.26 10.53
N LEU A 96 -23.74 6.41 10.85
CA LEU A 96 -25.20 6.59 10.87
C LEU A 96 -25.81 6.47 9.46
N ALA A 97 -25.18 7.04 8.43
CA ALA A 97 -25.63 6.92 7.04
C ALA A 97 -25.56 5.48 6.51
N MET A 98 -24.64 4.65 7.02
CA MET A 98 -24.57 3.22 6.68
C MET A 98 -25.69 2.39 7.33
N ALA A 99 -26.32 2.89 8.40
CA ALA A 99 -27.37 2.18 9.12
C ALA A 99 -28.78 2.37 8.52
N GLU A 100 -29.00 3.38 7.65
CA GLU A 100 -30.35 3.74 7.18
C GLU A 100 -30.62 3.60 5.67
N LEU A 101 -29.72 3.06 4.84
CA LEU A 101 -29.94 2.96 3.39
C LEU A 101 -30.09 1.51 2.87
N PRO A 102 -31.14 1.21 2.06
CA PRO A 102 -31.19 -0.01 1.28
C PRO A 102 -30.04 0.01 0.28
N MET A 103 -29.26 -1.06 0.31
CA MET A 103 -28.14 -1.41 -0.57
C MET A 103 -28.23 -0.84 -2.01
N ALA A 104 -27.79 0.40 -2.20
CA ALA A 104 -27.29 0.87 -3.49
C ALA A 104 -25.77 0.65 -3.45
N PRO A 105 -25.20 -0.41 -4.04
CA PRO A 105 -23.97 -1.03 -3.54
C PRO A 105 -22.69 -0.19 -3.66
N PHE A 106 -22.72 0.97 -4.34
CA PHE A 106 -21.51 1.77 -4.61
C PHE A 106 -21.77 3.28 -4.67
N GLY A 107 -22.90 3.75 -4.13
CA GLY A 107 -23.32 5.15 -4.23
C GLY A 107 -22.83 6.08 -3.13
N ILE A 108 -21.56 6.03 -2.71
CA ILE A 108 -20.98 7.17 -1.96
C ILE A 108 -20.50 8.17 -2.99
N ALA A 109 -21.32 9.18 -3.24
CA ALA A 109 -20.95 10.34 -4.03
C ALA A 109 -19.91 11.19 -3.27
N MET A 110 -18.64 10.77 -3.28
CA MET A 110 -17.48 11.50 -2.76
C MET A 110 -17.24 12.78 -3.59
N HIS A 111 -18.03 13.84 -3.37
CA HIS A 111 -17.84 15.15 -4.02
C HIS A 111 -16.79 15.98 -3.25
N GLY A 112 -15.55 15.48 -3.22
CA GLY A 112 -14.36 16.21 -2.78
C GLY A 112 -13.20 15.92 -3.75
N PRO A 113 -12.08 16.67 -3.68
CA PRO A 113 -10.86 16.30 -4.41
C PRO A 113 -10.52 14.83 -4.14
N ASP A 114 -10.18 14.08 -5.18
CA ASP A 114 -9.82 12.66 -5.07
C ASP A 114 -8.41 12.57 -4.47
N LEU A 115 -8.34 12.73 -3.15
CA LEU A 115 -7.12 12.73 -2.36
C LEU A 115 -6.24 11.51 -2.65
N LEU A 116 -6.86 10.35 -2.88
CA LEU A 116 -6.13 9.14 -3.22
C LEU A 116 -5.45 9.26 -4.58
N LYS A 117 -6.19 9.71 -5.60
CA LYS A 117 -5.65 9.95 -6.94
C LYS A 117 -4.55 11.02 -6.93
N GLU A 118 -4.74 12.10 -6.18
CA GLU A 118 -3.73 13.16 -6.03
C GLU A 118 -2.45 12.62 -5.39
N LEU A 119 -2.56 11.97 -4.23
CA LEU A 119 -1.40 11.41 -3.52
C LEU A 119 -0.66 10.36 -4.37
N LEU A 120 -1.39 9.48 -5.06
CA LEU A 120 -0.77 8.50 -5.93
C LEU A 120 -0.12 9.16 -7.15
N GLY A 121 -0.75 10.18 -7.74
CA GLY A 121 -0.19 10.95 -8.85
C GLY A 121 1.12 11.66 -8.49
N ASP A 122 1.23 12.14 -7.26
CA ASP A 122 2.43 12.82 -6.75
C ASP A 122 3.56 11.84 -6.38
N LEU A 123 3.21 10.64 -5.90
CA LEU A 123 4.16 9.72 -5.27
C LEU A 123 4.58 8.53 -6.14
N VAL A 124 3.89 8.27 -7.25
CA VAL A 124 4.14 7.08 -8.07
C VAL A 124 4.42 7.47 -9.52
N ASP A 125 5.58 7.04 -10.03
CA ASP A 125 5.86 7.11 -11.46
C ASP A 125 5.22 5.93 -12.20
N PHE A 126 3.93 6.08 -12.53
CA PHE A 126 3.18 5.06 -13.26
C PHE A 126 3.71 4.80 -14.67
N LYS A 127 4.46 5.73 -15.28
CA LYS A 127 5.05 5.52 -16.60
C LYS A 127 6.23 4.58 -16.48
N ARG A 128 7.15 4.85 -15.55
CA ARG A 128 8.29 3.97 -15.25
C ARG A 128 7.81 2.58 -14.83
N LEU A 129 6.84 2.51 -13.92
CA LEU A 129 6.33 1.25 -13.40
C LEU A 129 5.71 0.33 -14.48
N ARG A 130 5.17 0.90 -15.56
CA ARG A 130 4.66 0.11 -16.70
C ARG A 130 5.75 -0.30 -17.69
N ALA A 131 6.83 0.47 -17.77
CA ALA A 131 7.93 0.22 -18.69
C ALA A 131 8.95 -0.77 -18.13
N GLU A 132 9.10 -0.83 -16.81
CA GLU A 132 10.14 -1.60 -16.13
C GLU A 132 9.54 -2.68 -15.21
N ARG A 133 10.34 -3.70 -14.92
CA ARG A 133 9.96 -4.78 -14.00
C ARG A 133 10.49 -4.49 -12.60
N PRO A 134 9.63 -4.13 -11.63
CA PRO A 134 10.07 -3.67 -10.31
C PRO A 134 10.68 -4.73 -9.41
N LEU A 135 10.31 -5.99 -9.62
CA LEU A 135 10.73 -7.11 -8.79
C LEU A 135 11.28 -8.21 -9.71
N SER A 136 12.47 -8.70 -9.37
CA SER A 136 13.12 -9.80 -10.09
C SER A 136 12.49 -11.12 -9.67
N CYS A 137 11.96 -11.86 -10.65
CA CYS A 137 11.64 -13.28 -10.54
C CYS A 137 12.67 -14.08 -11.33
#